data_AF-A0A2R6RIV6-F1
#
_entry.id   AF-A0A2R6RIV6-F1
#
_cell.length_a   1.000
_cell.length_b   1.000
_cell.length_c   1.000
_cell.angle_alpha   90.00
_cell.angle_beta   90.00
_cell.angle_gamma   90.00
#
_symmetry.space_group_name_H-M   'P 1'
#
loop_
_entity.id
_entity.type
_entity.pdbx_description
1 polymer ?
#
loop_
_entity_poly.entity_id
_entity_poly.type
_entity_poly.pdbx_seq_one_letter_code
_entity_poly.pdbx_strand_id
1 'polypeptide(L)'
;MHKNTLSKGKKQPRKMRFGALILLTLASLLAISAQQCGKQAGGALCRNGLCCSQHGYCGQTAAYCANGCQSQCRPGGSTPVPGGGSGVGSLISQSLFNQMLKYRNDGRCSSNGFYTYDAFIAAARSFSGFGTTGDDATRKREIAAFLGQTSHETTGGWPSAPDGPYAWGYCFIRERDTSNDYCNPKDWPCASGRKYYGRGPIQLTHNYNYGQAGKAIGADLINNPDLVATDPIISFKTAI
;
A
#
# COMPACT_ATOMS: atom_id res chain seq x y z
N MET A 1 -34.00 -76.05 -8.26
CA MET A 1 -34.82 -75.29 -9.22
C MET A 1 -35.26 -73.97 -8.60
N HIS A 2 -35.21 -72.90 -9.40
CA HIS A 2 -36.00 -71.65 -9.36
C HIS A 2 -36.72 -71.14 -8.08
N LYS A 3 -36.39 -69.87 -7.74
CA LYS A 3 -37.27 -68.76 -7.30
C LYS A 3 -38.08 -68.89 -5.99
N ASN A 4 -37.91 -67.91 -5.09
CA ASN A 4 -38.89 -66.80 -5.00
C ASN A 4 -38.45 -65.66 -4.06
N THR A 5 -38.58 -64.43 -4.55
CA THR A 5 -38.59 -63.18 -3.78
C THR A 5 -40.03 -62.83 -3.40
N LEU A 6 -40.29 -62.31 -2.19
CA LEU A 6 -41.32 -61.29 -2.00
C LEU A 6 -41.17 -60.50 -0.69
N SER A 7 -41.52 -59.21 -0.73
CA SER A 7 -41.49 -58.27 0.39
C SER A 7 -42.90 -57.92 0.89
N LYS A 8 -43.07 -57.85 2.23
CA LYS A 8 -44.19 -57.21 2.95
C LYS A 8 -43.66 -56.74 4.32
N GLY A 9 -44.03 -55.60 4.88
CA GLY A 9 -44.92 -54.53 4.42
C GLY A 9 -44.85 -53.29 5.34
N LYS A 10 -45.37 -52.15 4.89
CA LYS A 10 -45.33 -50.86 5.61
C LYS A 10 -46.25 -50.84 6.85
N LYS A 11 -45.86 -50.13 7.90
CA LYS A 11 -46.77 -49.53 8.90
C LYS A 11 -46.45 -48.04 9.11
N GLN A 12 -47.51 -47.24 9.19
CA GLN A 12 -47.62 -45.79 9.39
C GLN A 12 -49.03 -45.55 9.98
N PRO A 13 -49.38 -44.39 10.53
CA PRO A 13 -48.66 -43.53 11.50
C PRO A 13 -49.56 -43.18 12.71
N ARG A 14 -49.08 -42.36 13.66
CA ARG A 14 -49.92 -41.37 14.37
C ARG A 14 -49.10 -40.26 15.06
N LYS A 15 -49.64 -39.04 15.06
CA LYS A 15 -49.10 -37.80 15.66
C LYS A 15 -49.44 -37.80 17.19
N MET A 16 -48.80 -37.04 18.10
CA MET A 16 -48.92 -35.57 18.19
C MET A 16 -48.06 -34.94 19.32
N ARG A 17 -47.38 -33.83 18.98
CA ARG A 17 -46.93 -32.65 19.77
C ARG A 17 -46.85 -32.69 21.31
N PHE A 18 -45.64 -32.48 21.83
CA PHE A 18 -45.20 -31.43 22.81
C PHE A 18 -43.65 -31.36 22.75
N GLY A 19 -42.90 -30.34 23.20
CA GLY A 19 -43.24 -29.02 23.77
C GLY A 19 -42.35 -27.90 23.19
N ALA A 20 -41.49 -27.25 24.00
CA ALA A 20 -40.50 -26.23 23.58
C ALA A 20 -39.21 -26.26 24.44
N LEU A 21 -38.22 -25.41 24.09
CA LEU A 21 -36.88 -25.19 24.71
C LEU A 21 -35.86 -26.33 24.45
N ILE A 22 -34.58 -26.10 24.14
CA ILE A 22 -33.72 -24.89 24.23
C ILE A 22 -32.95 -24.70 22.90
N LEU A 23 -33.10 -23.53 22.25
CA LEU A 23 -32.18 -23.06 21.20
C LEU A 23 -30.94 -22.47 21.88
N LEU A 24 -29.92 -23.30 22.11
CA LEU A 24 -28.63 -22.86 22.66
C LEU A 24 -27.87 -22.08 21.59
N THR A 25 -28.03 -20.76 21.62
CA THR A 25 -27.34 -19.81 20.76
C THR A 25 -25.85 -19.82 21.05
N LEU A 26 -25.09 -20.64 20.33
CA LEU A 26 -23.64 -20.53 20.28
C LEU A 26 -23.25 -19.33 19.40
N ALA A 27 -23.51 -18.14 19.93
CA ALA A 27 -22.95 -16.90 19.42
C ALA A 27 -21.45 -16.91 19.71
N SER A 28 -20.69 -17.60 18.87
CA SER A 28 -19.24 -17.54 18.84
C SER A 28 -18.83 -16.10 18.55
N LEU A 29 -18.57 -15.35 19.62
CA LEU A 29 -18.00 -14.02 19.55
C LEU A 29 -16.75 -14.10 18.68
N LEU A 30 -16.78 -13.39 17.54
CA LEU A 30 -15.59 -13.06 16.79
C LEU A 30 -14.76 -12.14 17.70
N ALA A 31 -13.91 -12.74 18.53
CA ALA A 31 -12.87 -12.06 19.27
C ALA A 31 -11.86 -11.53 18.25
N ILE A 32 -12.14 -10.35 17.70
CA ILE A 32 -11.20 -9.58 16.92
C ILE A 32 -10.04 -9.26 17.87
N SER A 33 -8.99 -10.06 17.79
CA SER A 33 -7.80 -9.90 18.62
C SER A 33 -7.15 -8.57 18.28
N ALA A 34 -7.43 -7.56 19.11
CA ALA A 34 -6.83 -6.24 18.96
C ALA A 34 -5.34 -6.35 19.26
N GLN A 35 -4.49 -6.00 18.28
CA GLN A 35 -3.04 -6.02 18.45
C GLN A 35 -2.66 -5.19 19.68
N GLN A 36 -1.91 -5.79 20.61
CA GLN A 36 -1.37 -5.12 21.79
C GLN A 36 -0.09 -4.35 21.46
N CYS A 37 0.17 -3.29 22.24
CA CYS A 37 1.27 -2.35 22.04
C CYS A 37 1.63 -1.60 23.34
N GLY A 38 2.68 -0.79 23.30
CA GLY A 38 3.04 0.12 24.39
C GLY A 38 3.51 -0.61 25.64
N LYS A 39 3.38 0.02 26.81
CA LYS A 39 3.87 -0.54 28.09
C LYS A 39 3.24 -1.89 28.46
N GLN A 40 2.01 -2.15 28.00
CA GLN A 40 1.30 -3.42 28.18
C GLN A 40 1.91 -4.57 27.35
N ALA A 41 2.72 -4.27 26.34
CA ALA A 41 3.34 -5.24 25.43
C ALA A 41 4.86 -4.99 25.28
N GLY A 42 5.55 -4.68 26.38
CA GLY A 42 7.02 -4.54 26.40
C GLY A 42 7.57 -3.40 25.53
N GLY A 43 6.76 -2.37 25.26
CA GLY A 43 7.11 -1.25 24.38
C GLY A 43 6.82 -1.50 22.90
N ALA A 44 6.17 -2.60 22.52
CA ALA A 44 5.88 -2.94 21.13
C ALA A 44 5.14 -1.82 20.38
N LEU A 45 5.58 -1.53 19.17
CA LEU A 45 4.88 -0.64 18.24
C LEU A 45 3.77 -1.40 17.50
N CYS A 46 2.72 -0.67 17.11
CA CYS A 46 1.68 -1.25 16.27
C CYS A 46 2.16 -1.43 14.84
N ARG A 47 1.70 -2.50 14.18
CA ARG A 47 1.94 -2.70 12.75
C ARG A 47 1.21 -1.61 11.95
N ASN A 48 1.66 -1.36 10.72
CA ASN A 48 1.03 -0.45 9.76
C ASN A 48 0.88 1.01 10.27
N GLY A 49 1.75 1.45 11.18
CA GLY A 49 1.76 2.82 11.72
C GLY A 49 0.51 3.21 12.52
N LEU A 50 -0.22 2.25 13.07
CA LEU A 50 -1.40 2.51 13.92
C LEU A 50 -1.00 3.16 15.24
N CYS A 51 -1.85 4.02 15.79
CA CYS A 51 -1.62 4.63 17.10
C CYS A 51 -1.79 3.59 18.21
N CYS A 52 -0.91 3.62 19.21
CA CYS A 52 -1.04 2.82 20.42
C CYS A 52 -1.83 3.59 21.49
N SER A 53 -3.03 3.14 21.84
CA SER A 53 -3.88 3.78 22.85
C SER A 53 -3.24 3.75 24.25
N GLN A 54 -3.74 4.57 25.17
CA GLN A 54 -3.36 4.54 26.60
C GLN A 54 -3.52 3.15 27.25
N HIS A 55 -4.44 2.33 26.71
CA HIS A 55 -4.76 0.98 27.17
C HIS A 55 -3.89 -0.11 26.54
N GLY A 56 -3.00 0.23 25.60
CA GLY A 56 -2.06 -0.72 24.98
C GLY A 56 -2.65 -1.51 23.83
N TYR A 57 -3.54 -0.90 23.06
CA TYR A 57 -4.13 -1.49 21.85
C TYR A 57 -3.92 -0.61 20.63
N CYS A 58 -3.86 -1.23 19.45
CA CYS A 58 -3.61 -0.56 18.17
C CYS A 58 -4.90 -0.12 17.46
N GLY A 59 -4.92 1.12 16.95
CA GLY A 59 -6.05 1.64 16.17
C GLY A 59 -5.79 2.99 15.51
N GLN A 60 -6.83 3.56 14.88
CA GLN A 60 -6.73 4.82 14.12
C GLN A 60 -7.67 5.94 14.58
N THR A 61 -8.61 5.65 15.50
CA THR A 61 -9.58 6.67 15.95
C THR A 61 -8.98 7.53 17.06
N ALA A 62 -9.65 8.63 17.42
CA ALA A 62 -9.21 9.53 18.49
C ALA A 62 -8.94 8.78 19.83
N ALA A 63 -9.70 7.73 20.15
CA ALA A 63 -9.49 6.89 21.33
C ALA A 63 -8.13 6.15 21.37
N TYR A 64 -7.47 6.03 20.22
CA TYR A 64 -6.14 5.44 20.07
C TYR A 64 -5.05 6.48 19.83
N CYS A 65 -5.36 7.56 19.11
CA CYS A 65 -4.38 8.53 18.59
C CYS A 65 -4.25 9.83 19.38
N ALA A 66 -5.23 10.18 20.23
CA ALA A 66 -5.28 11.46 20.95
C ALA A 66 -4.67 11.32 22.37
N ASN A 67 -5.22 12.06 23.34
CA ASN A 67 -4.71 12.13 24.71
C ASN A 67 -4.48 10.74 25.33
N GLY A 68 -3.29 10.55 25.91
CA GLY A 68 -2.86 9.27 26.49
C GLY A 68 -2.28 8.25 25.51
N CYS A 69 -2.28 8.53 24.20
CA CYS A 69 -1.58 7.69 23.23
C CYS A 69 -0.10 7.50 23.60
N GLN A 70 0.40 6.27 23.48
CA GLN A 70 1.73 5.84 23.93
C GLN A 70 2.79 5.86 22.82
N SER A 71 2.40 5.59 21.57
CA SER A 71 3.32 5.58 20.42
C SER A 71 2.56 5.72 19.10
N GLN A 72 3.26 6.22 18.08
CA GLN A 72 2.70 6.47 16.73
C GLN A 72 1.47 7.40 16.74
N CYS A 73 1.46 8.35 17.69
CA CYS A 73 0.37 9.28 17.95
C CYS A 73 0.26 10.38 16.89
N ARG A 74 -0.93 10.99 16.77
CA ARG A 74 -1.14 12.14 15.87
C ARG A 74 -1.16 13.45 16.68
N PRO A 75 -0.47 14.52 16.24
CA PRO A 75 -0.57 15.81 16.89
C PRO A 75 -1.94 16.45 16.60
N GLY A 76 -2.63 16.90 17.65
CA GLY A 76 -3.92 17.59 17.56
C GLY A 76 -5.12 16.64 17.62
N GLY A 77 -5.97 16.83 18.64
CA GLY A 77 -7.19 16.05 18.81
C GLY A 77 -8.28 16.48 17.83
N SER A 78 -8.46 15.70 16.75
CA SER A 78 -9.62 15.81 15.86
C SER A 78 -10.62 14.67 16.14
N THR A 79 -11.86 15.05 16.45
CA THR A 79 -12.99 14.14 16.63
C THR A 79 -13.30 13.39 15.33
N PRO A 80 -13.69 12.10 15.39
CA PRO A 80 -13.99 11.33 14.19
C PRO A 80 -15.32 11.78 13.57
N VAL A 81 -15.25 12.45 12.42
CA VAL A 81 -16.40 12.60 11.53
C VAL A 81 -16.69 11.24 10.86
N PRO A 82 -17.94 10.74 10.84
CA PRO A 82 -18.29 9.52 10.11
C PRO A 82 -18.31 9.77 8.60
N GLY A 83 -17.14 9.77 7.95
CA GLY A 83 -17.03 9.89 6.50
C GLY A 83 -15.66 10.38 6.04
N GLY A 84 -14.93 9.55 5.27
CA GLY A 84 -13.68 9.93 4.62
C GLY A 84 -12.44 9.87 5.52
N GLY A 85 -11.65 8.81 5.41
CA GLY A 85 -10.34 8.75 6.06
C GLY A 85 -9.40 9.81 5.46
N SER A 86 -8.84 10.68 6.29
CA SER A 86 -7.94 11.76 5.85
C SER A 86 -6.59 11.22 5.35
N GLY A 87 -6.39 11.24 4.03
CA GLY A 87 -5.12 10.94 3.34
C GLY A 87 -5.18 9.73 2.40
N VAL A 88 -4.27 9.68 1.42
CA VAL A 88 -4.19 8.69 0.33
C VAL A 88 -4.45 7.24 0.77
N GLY A 89 -3.89 6.81 1.90
CA GLY A 89 -4.02 5.44 2.42
C GLY A 89 -5.43 5.02 2.87
N SER A 90 -6.43 5.91 2.84
CA SER A 90 -7.85 5.55 3.02
C SER A 90 -8.51 5.09 1.71
N LEU A 91 -7.96 5.50 0.56
CA LEU A 91 -8.46 5.19 -0.78
C LEU A 91 -7.72 4.01 -1.40
N ILE A 92 -6.42 3.89 -1.13
CA ILE A 92 -5.59 2.75 -1.52
C ILE A 92 -4.99 2.10 -0.27
N SER A 93 -5.51 0.93 0.10
CA SER A 93 -4.95 0.11 1.17
C SER A 93 -3.64 -0.55 0.73
N GLN A 94 -2.84 -1.03 1.69
CA GLN A 94 -1.66 -1.85 1.41
C GLN A 94 -2.00 -3.10 0.59
N SER A 95 -3.16 -3.72 0.84
CA SER A 95 -3.64 -4.86 0.05
C SER A 95 -3.95 -4.49 -1.40
N LEU A 96 -4.61 -3.34 -1.65
CA LEU A 96 -4.89 -2.86 -3.00
C LEU A 96 -3.61 -2.44 -3.73
N PHE A 97 -2.69 -1.74 -3.06
CA PHE A 97 -1.36 -1.42 -3.60
C PHE A 97 -0.58 -2.68 -3.99
N ASN A 98 -0.60 -3.71 -3.14
CA ASN A 98 0.03 -5.00 -3.44
C ASN A 98 -0.68 -5.76 -4.56
N GLN A 99 -2.00 -5.62 -4.71
CA GLN A 99 -2.77 -6.23 -5.80
C GLN A 99 -2.52 -5.53 -7.15
N MET A 100 -2.44 -4.20 -7.16
CA MET A 100 -2.14 -3.41 -8.36
C MET A 100 -0.71 -3.64 -8.83
N LEU A 101 0.26 -3.65 -7.92
CA LEU A 101 1.68 -3.81 -8.23
C LEU A 101 2.17 -5.23 -7.89
N LYS A 102 1.45 -6.24 -8.40
CA LYS A 102 1.54 -7.65 -7.99
C LYS A 102 2.94 -8.24 -8.14
N TYR A 103 3.60 -8.01 -9.28
CA TYR A 103 4.89 -8.65 -9.61
C TYR A 103 6.14 -7.81 -9.34
N ARG A 104 6.03 -6.61 -8.75
CA ARG A 104 7.21 -5.76 -8.47
C ARG A 104 8.28 -6.41 -7.57
N ASN A 105 7.89 -7.41 -6.78
CA ASN A 105 8.76 -8.20 -5.90
C ASN A 105 9.05 -9.61 -6.46
N ASP A 106 8.80 -9.85 -7.74
CA ASP A 106 9.24 -11.08 -8.42
C ASP A 106 10.78 -11.07 -8.54
N GLY A 107 11.42 -12.25 -8.49
CA GLY A 107 12.87 -12.39 -8.63
C GLY A 107 13.42 -11.91 -9.99
N ARG A 108 12.56 -11.75 -11.00
CA ARG A 108 12.90 -11.16 -12.31
C ARG A 108 12.97 -9.63 -12.29
N CYS A 109 12.45 -8.97 -11.25
CA CYS A 109 12.42 -7.53 -11.14
C CYS A 109 13.62 -6.99 -10.36
N SER A 110 14.38 -6.08 -10.98
CA SER A 110 15.51 -5.38 -10.36
C SER A 110 15.11 -4.52 -9.15
N SER A 111 13.81 -4.23 -9.01
CA SER A 111 13.21 -3.46 -7.92
C SER A 111 12.75 -4.30 -6.72
N ASN A 112 13.00 -5.61 -6.70
CA ASN A 112 12.46 -6.50 -5.68
C ASN A 112 12.82 -6.04 -4.26
N GLY A 113 11.80 -5.74 -3.45
CA GLY A 113 11.92 -5.24 -2.08
C GLY A 113 12.08 -3.73 -1.94
N PHE A 114 12.30 -2.98 -3.04
CA PHE A 114 12.51 -1.54 -3.01
C PHE A 114 11.22 -0.74 -2.86
N TYR A 115 10.23 -0.97 -3.72
CA TYR A 115 8.99 -0.19 -3.73
C TYR A 115 7.99 -0.67 -2.67
N THR A 116 8.08 -0.12 -1.47
CA THR A 116 7.18 -0.43 -0.35
C THR A 116 5.95 0.49 -0.29
N TYR A 117 4.84 -0.03 0.24
CA TYR A 117 3.63 0.78 0.49
C TYR A 117 3.90 1.89 1.52
N ASP A 118 4.71 1.61 2.54
CA ASP A 118 5.05 2.60 3.58
C ASP A 118 5.86 3.76 2.99
N ALA A 119 6.78 3.49 2.05
CA ALA A 119 7.50 4.54 1.32
C ALA A 119 6.57 5.38 0.43
N PHE A 120 5.64 4.76 -0.30
CA PHE A 120 4.62 5.47 -1.08
C PHE A 120 3.77 6.39 -0.20
N ILE A 121 3.26 5.90 0.94
CA ILE A 121 2.45 6.69 1.87
C ILE A 121 3.28 7.79 2.57
N ALA A 122 4.56 7.54 2.89
CA ALA A 122 5.45 8.55 3.45
C ALA A 122 5.75 9.68 2.46
N ALA A 123 5.99 9.34 1.18
CA ALA A 123 6.18 10.31 0.11
C ALA A 123 4.89 11.12 -0.13
N ALA A 124 3.75 10.46 -0.32
CA ALA A 124 2.45 11.10 -0.57
C ALA A 124 2.04 12.10 0.52
N ARG A 125 2.39 11.86 1.80
CA ARG A 125 2.17 12.81 2.90
C ARG A 125 2.95 14.13 2.77
N SER A 126 3.95 14.20 1.90
CA SER A 126 4.72 15.42 1.63
C SER A 126 4.05 16.35 0.60
N PHE A 127 3.02 15.88 -0.12
CA PHE A 127 2.38 16.60 -1.20
C PHE A 127 0.89 16.79 -0.91
N SER A 128 0.56 17.90 -0.24
CA SER A 128 -0.83 18.28 0.01
C SER A 128 -1.57 18.49 -1.33
N GLY A 129 -2.65 17.74 -1.54
CA GLY A 129 -3.43 17.75 -2.78
C GLY A 129 -3.43 16.39 -3.49
N PHE A 130 -2.29 15.68 -3.47
CA PHE A 130 -2.15 14.38 -4.11
C PHE A 130 -3.08 13.34 -3.45
N GLY A 131 -3.94 12.71 -4.25
CA GLY A 131 -4.96 11.75 -3.82
C GLY A 131 -5.90 12.28 -2.73
N THR A 132 -5.99 13.61 -2.59
CA THR A 132 -6.71 14.30 -1.51
C THR A 132 -7.61 15.44 -2.01
N THR A 133 -7.50 15.82 -3.29
CA THR A 133 -8.30 16.86 -3.95
C THR A 133 -9.57 16.30 -4.60
N GLY A 134 -10.71 16.95 -4.37
CA GLY A 134 -11.99 16.58 -5.01
C GLY A 134 -12.69 15.38 -4.37
N ASP A 135 -13.64 14.81 -5.10
CA ASP A 135 -14.48 13.70 -4.62
C ASP A 135 -13.74 12.35 -4.62
N ASP A 136 -14.37 11.33 -4.03
CA ASP A 136 -13.84 9.97 -3.96
C ASP A 136 -13.45 9.38 -5.31
N ALA A 137 -14.26 9.64 -6.35
CA ALA A 137 -14.01 9.16 -7.70
C ALA A 137 -12.78 9.84 -8.33
N THR A 138 -12.62 11.14 -8.12
CA THR A 138 -11.50 11.94 -8.62
C THR A 138 -10.20 11.56 -7.93
N ARG A 139 -10.20 11.43 -6.60
CA ARG A 139 -9.02 11.02 -5.83
C ARG A 139 -8.57 9.59 -6.17
N LYS A 140 -9.53 8.65 -6.36
CA LYS A 140 -9.23 7.29 -6.84
C LYS A 140 -8.68 7.30 -8.27
N ARG A 141 -9.22 8.15 -9.15
CA ARG A 141 -8.75 8.31 -10.54
C ARG A 141 -7.34 8.89 -10.60
N GLU A 142 -7.02 9.87 -9.77
CA GLU A 142 -5.69 10.46 -9.64
C GLU A 142 -4.66 9.42 -9.22
N ILE A 143 -4.92 8.67 -8.14
CA ILE A 143 -4.05 7.58 -7.66
C ILE A 143 -3.87 6.50 -8.75
N ALA A 144 -4.95 6.11 -9.43
CA ALA A 144 -4.90 5.12 -10.50
C ALA A 144 -4.13 5.62 -11.73
N ALA A 145 -4.27 6.90 -12.10
CA ALA A 145 -3.54 7.50 -13.22
C ALA A 145 -2.04 7.63 -12.90
N PHE A 146 -1.70 8.09 -11.69
CA PHE A 146 -0.32 8.13 -11.19
C PHE A 146 0.31 6.74 -11.25
N LEU A 147 -0.31 5.74 -10.60
CA LEU A 147 0.21 4.37 -10.59
C LEU A 147 0.24 3.74 -11.97
N GLY A 148 -0.67 4.11 -12.88
CA GLY A 148 -0.69 3.65 -14.26
C GLY A 148 0.50 4.15 -15.07
N GLN A 149 0.75 5.47 -15.04
CA GLN A 149 1.89 6.09 -15.75
C GLN A 149 3.23 5.59 -15.18
N THR A 150 3.40 5.61 -13.86
CA THR A 150 4.65 5.14 -13.25
C THR A 150 4.86 3.63 -13.42
N SER A 151 3.78 2.84 -13.54
CA SER A 151 3.87 1.43 -13.93
C SER A 151 4.33 1.24 -15.37
N HIS A 152 3.96 2.13 -16.30
CA HIS A 152 4.48 2.12 -17.68
C HIS A 152 5.99 2.39 -17.70
N GLU A 153 6.44 3.48 -17.08
CA GLU A 153 7.86 3.87 -17.04
C GLU A 153 8.78 2.80 -16.42
N THR A 154 8.25 1.96 -15.53
CA THR A 154 9.01 0.94 -14.80
C THR A 154 8.60 -0.50 -15.15
N THR A 155 7.92 -0.71 -16.29
CA THR A 155 7.32 -2.00 -16.62
C THR A 155 8.34 -3.11 -16.88
N GLY A 156 8.06 -4.28 -16.29
CA GLY A 156 8.65 -5.57 -16.66
C GLY A 156 7.72 -6.47 -17.44
N GLY A 157 6.57 -5.96 -17.91
CA GLY A 157 5.55 -6.75 -18.59
C GLY A 157 5.93 -7.16 -20.01
N TRP A 158 5.43 -8.33 -20.42
CA TRP A 158 5.48 -8.83 -21.80
C TRP A 158 4.12 -9.48 -22.16
N PRO A 159 3.80 -9.72 -23.44
CA PRO A 159 2.45 -10.13 -23.86
C PRO A 159 1.90 -11.40 -23.19
N SER A 160 2.79 -12.34 -22.83
CA SER A 160 2.45 -13.60 -22.15
C SER A 160 2.86 -13.63 -20.66
N ALA A 161 2.99 -12.46 -20.02
CA ALA A 161 3.35 -12.38 -18.62
C ALA A 161 2.26 -12.96 -17.70
N PRO A 162 2.62 -13.57 -16.54
CA PRO A 162 1.64 -13.97 -15.52
C PRO A 162 0.72 -12.81 -15.12
N ASP A 163 -0.59 -13.06 -15.12
CA ASP A 163 -1.67 -12.08 -14.98
C ASP A 163 -1.67 -10.91 -16.00
N GLY A 164 -0.96 -11.06 -17.12
CA GLY A 164 -0.88 -10.09 -18.21
C GLY A 164 0.15 -8.98 -17.96
N PRO A 165 0.51 -8.21 -19.02
CA PRO A 165 1.61 -7.24 -18.97
C PRO A 165 1.41 -6.11 -17.95
N TYR A 166 0.16 -5.78 -17.59
CA TYR A 166 -0.15 -4.67 -16.71
C TYR A 166 0.04 -4.98 -15.21
N ALA A 167 0.20 -6.25 -14.83
CA ALA A 167 0.51 -6.65 -13.45
C ALA A 167 2.01 -6.46 -13.07
N TRP A 168 2.81 -5.99 -14.03
CA TRP A 168 4.28 -5.94 -14.01
C TRP A 168 4.88 -4.52 -13.95
N GLY A 169 4.07 -3.53 -13.58
CA GLY A 169 4.58 -2.21 -13.21
C GLY A 169 5.54 -2.27 -12.01
N TYR A 170 6.35 -1.22 -11.85
CA TYR A 170 7.31 -1.09 -10.74
C TYR A 170 8.38 -2.19 -10.70
N CYS A 171 8.75 -2.78 -11.84
CA CYS A 171 9.75 -3.85 -11.97
C CYS A 171 11.21 -3.34 -12.12
N PHE A 172 11.36 -2.08 -12.53
CA PHE A 172 12.65 -1.39 -12.67
C PHE A 172 12.77 -0.17 -11.75
N ILE A 173 14.00 0.10 -11.32
CA ILE A 173 14.36 1.34 -10.59
C ILE A 173 15.18 2.28 -11.46
N ARG A 174 16.04 1.74 -12.34
CA ARG A 174 16.95 2.49 -13.20
C ARG A 174 16.65 2.20 -14.67
N GLU A 175 16.95 3.18 -15.52
CA GLU A 175 17.01 3.02 -16.97
C GLU A 175 17.91 1.82 -17.34
N ARG A 176 17.54 1.09 -18.39
CA ARG A 176 18.29 -0.13 -18.79
C ARG A 176 19.61 0.19 -19.48
N ASP A 177 19.63 1.27 -20.26
CA ASP A 177 20.87 1.87 -20.76
C ASP A 177 21.26 3.03 -19.84
N THR A 178 22.52 3.09 -19.45
CA THR A 178 23.08 4.15 -18.59
C THR A 178 24.36 4.73 -19.18
N SER A 179 24.58 4.50 -20.48
CA SER A 179 25.71 5.04 -21.25
C SER A 179 25.66 6.56 -21.32
N ASN A 180 24.48 7.14 -21.55
CA ASN A 180 24.24 8.57 -21.56
C ASN A 180 24.23 9.18 -20.15
N ASP A 181 24.90 10.32 -19.98
CA ASP A 181 24.98 11.05 -18.72
C ASP A 181 23.78 11.98 -18.50
N TYR A 182 23.02 12.31 -19.55
CA TYR A 182 21.88 13.22 -19.53
C TYR A 182 22.17 14.57 -18.84
N CYS A 183 23.38 15.10 -19.06
CA CYS A 183 23.83 16.40 -18.55
C CYS A 183 23.73 17.47 -19.65
N ASN A 184 22.93 18.52 -19.41
CA ASN A 184 23.04 19.80 -20.13
C ASN A 184 23.47 20.92 -19.16
N PRO A 185 24.75 21.31 -19.13
CA PRO A 185 25.27 22.27 -18.15
C PRO A 185 24.74 23.70 -18.35
N LYS A 186 24.05 24.00 -19.46
CA LYS A 186 23.38 25.29 -19.70
C LYS A 186 22.13 25.48 -18.85
N ASP A 187 21.43 24.39 -18.54
CA ASP A 187 20.13 24.42 -17.87
C ASP A 187 20.27 24.26 -16.34
N TRP A 188 21.28 23.49 -15.91
CA TRP A 188 21.58 23.25 -14.49
C TRP A 188 23.03 22.74 -14.34
N PRO A 189 23.75 23.04 -13.25
CA PRO A 189 25.07 22.45 -12.99
C PRO A 189 25.06 20.91 -13.04
N CYS A 190 26.10 20.30 -13.61
CA CYS A 190 26.33 18.86 -13.56
C CYS A 190 27.46 18.55 -12.57
N ALA A 191 27.21 17.67 -11.61
CA ALA A 191 28.22 17.26 -10.65
C ALA A 191 29.22 16.28 -11.29
N SER A 192 30.50 16.43 -10.97
CA SER A 192 31.57 15.60 -11.56
C SER A 192 31.33 14.11 -11.33
N GLY A 193 31.42 13.31 -12.39
CA GLY A 193 31.20 11.85 -12.34
C GLY A 193 29.76 11.42 -12.04
N ARG A 194 28.77 12.32 -12.11
CA ARG A 194 27.35 12.00 -11.91
C ARG A 194 26.60 11.88 -13.23
N LYS A 195 25.66 10.93 -13.27
CA LYS A 195 24.79 10.64 -14.42
C LYS A 195 23.33 10.81 -14.03
N TYR A 196 22.53 11.37 -14.93
CA TYR A 196 21.13 11.74 -14.73
C TYR A 196 20.16 10.94 -15.62
N TYR A 197 20.52 9.68 -15.92
CA TYR A 197 19.63 8.68 -16.52
C TYR A 197 18.38 8.41 -15.68
N GLY A 198 17.37 7.78 -16.26
CA GLY A 198 16.08 7.49 -15.63
C GLY A 198 16.21 6.77 -14.28
N ARG A 199 15.60 7.34 -13.23
CA ARG A 199 15.49 6.67 -11.92
C ARG A 199 14.09 6.83 -11.30
N GLY A 200 13.69 5.84 -10.51
CA GLY A 200 12.45 5.83 -9.73
C GLY A 200 11.18 5.65 -10.57
N PRO A 201 9.99 5.84 -9.97
CA PRO A 201 8.71 5.49 -10.57
C PRO A 201 8.38 6.26 -11.85
N ILE A 202 8.84 7.51 -11.98
CA ILE A 202 8.61 8.36 -13.16
C ILE A 202 9.80 8.37 -14.13
N GLN A 203 10.82 7.54 -13.89
CA GLN A 203 12.10 7.55 -14.59
C GLN A 203 12.66 8.97 -14.75
N LEU A 204 12.83 9.67 -13.62
CA LEU A 204 13.37 11.03 -13.58
C LEU A 204 14.71 11.07 -14.32
N THR A 205 14.78 11.88 -15.37
CA THR A 205 15.89 11.96 -16.34
C THR A 205 16.28 13.42 -16.58
N HIS A 206 17.55 13.67 -16.88
CA HIS A 206 18.20 14.98 -17.04
C HIS A 206 18.53 15.77 -15.77
N ASN A 207 19.76 16.31 -15.73
CA ASN A 207 20.32 17.13 -14.65
C ASN A 207 19.37 18.26 -14.17
N TYR A 208 18.69 18.96 -15.08
CA TYR A 208 17.76 20.03 -14.70
C TYR A 208 16.54 19.51 -13.93
N ASN A 209 16.02 18.32 -14.26
CA ASN A 209 14.91 17.70 -13.53
C ASN A 209 15.36 17.20 -12.15
N TYR A 210 16.55 16.58 -12.04
CA TYR A 210 17.14 16.22 -10.74
C TYR A 210 17.33 17.45 -9.86
N GLY A 211 17.84 18.54 -10.43
CA GLY A 211 18.02 19.81 -9.73
C GLY A 211 16.72 20.41 -9.22
N GLN A 212 15.69 20.51 -10.08
CA GLN A 212 14.37 21.04 -9.72
C GLN A 212 13.66 20.16 -8.68
N ALA A 213 13.60 18.85 -8.91
CA ALA A 213 12.98 17.91 -7.98
C ALA A 213 13.70 17.91 -6.63
N GLY A 214 15.03 17.86 -6.61
CA GLY A 214 15.83 17.89 -5.39
C GLY A 214 15.58 19.16 -4.56
N LYS A 215 15.56 20.32 -5.23
CA LYS A 215 15.20 21.61 -4.60
C LYS A 215 13.79 21.59 -4.01
N ALA A 216 12.80 21.00 -4.70
CA ALA A 216 11.42 20.94 -4.25
C ALA A 216 11.23 20.01 -3.03
N ILE A 217 11.93 18.86 -3.00
CA ILE A 217 11.75 17.84 -1.94
C ILE A 217 12.73 17.96 -0.77
N GLY A 218 13.69 18.90 -0.84
CA GLY A 218 14.72 19.12 0.17
C GLY A 218 15.86 18.10 0.15
N ALA A 219 16.21 17.57 -1.03
CA ALA A 219 17.28 16.57 -1.21
C ALA A 219 18.32 17.03 -2.25
N ASP A 220 19.61 16.82 -1.97
CA ASP A 220 20.69 17.14 -2.93
C ASP A 220 20.82 16.05 -4.01
N LEU A 221 19.84 16.03 -4.91
CA LEU A 221 19.78 15.10 -6.03
C LEU A 221 20.74 15.48 -7.18
N ILE A 222 21.30 16.69 -7.20
CA ILE A 222 22.23 17.08 -8.25
C ILE A 222 23.62 16.49 -8.00
N ASN A 223 24.07 16.47 -6.74
CA ASN A 223 25.33 15.80 -6.37
C ASN A 223 25.13 14.32 -6.01
N ASN A 224 23.91 13.89 -5.66
CA ASN A 224 23.59 12.53 -5.24
C ASN A 224 22.36 11.95 -6.00
N PRO A 225 22.39 11.88 -7.34
CA PRO A 225 21.23 11.43 -8.12
C PRO A 225 20.81 9.98 -7.83
N ASP A 226 21.73 9.14 -7.36
CA ASP A 226 21.43 7.76 -7.00
C ASP A 226 20.49 7.60 -5.80
N LEU A 227 20.27 8.65 -4.99
CA LEU A 227 19.24 8.64 -3.94
C LEU A 227 17.85 8.28 -4.49
N VAL A 228 17.53 8.71 -5.72
CA VAL A 228 16.28 8.37 -6.41
C VAL A 228 16.13 6.86 -6.67
N ALA A 229 17.23 6.10 -6.60
CA ALA A 229 17.28 4.66 -6.81
C ALA A 229 17.95 3.87 -5.66
N THR A 230 18.05 4.48 -4.47
CA THR A 230 18.52 3.83 -3.22
C THR A 230 17.67 4.18 -2.00
N ASP A 231 16.99 5.34 -1.97
CA ASP A 231 15.98 5.68 -0.98
C ASP A 231 14.58 5.63 -1.62
N PRO A 232 13.71 4.69 -1.22
CA PRO A 232 12.40 4.53 -1.84
C PRO A 232 11.42 5.67 -1.51
N ILE A 233 11.61 6.39 -0.40
CA ILE A 233 10.79 7.58 -0.08
C ILE A 233 11.17 8.70 -1.05
N ILE A 234 12.46 9.00 -1.21
CA ILE A 234 12.94 9.97 -2.20
C ILE A 234 12.49 9.56 -3.61
N SER A 235 12.60 8.28 -3.95
CA SER A 235 12.14 7.72 -5.23
C SER A 235 10.67 8.07 -5.52
N PHE A 236 9.76 7.78 -4.59
CA PHE A 236 8.35 8.18 -4.73
C PHE A 236 8.17 9.71 -4.71
N LYS A 237 8.91 10.46 -3.89
CA LYS A 237 8.83 11.93 -3.87
C LYS A 237 9.27 12.59 -5.17
N THR A 238 10.10 11.95 -5.99
CA THR A 238 10.45 12.50 -7.32
C THR A 238 9.41 12.24 -8.40
N ALA A 239 8.41 11.40 -8.12
CA ALA A 239 7.34 11.06 -9.05
C ALA A 239 6.02 11.80 -8.76
N ILE A 240 5.79 12.18 -7.50
CA ILE A 240 4.59 12.90 -7.01
C ILE A 240 4.82 14.40 -7.11
#